data_AF-A0A7R9QS11-F1
#
_entry.id   AF-A0A7R9QS11-F1
#
_cell.length_a   1.000
_cell.length_b   1.000
_cell.length_c   1.000
_cell.angle_alpha   90.00
_cell.angle_beta   90.00
_cell.angle_gamma   90.00
#
_symmetry.space_group_name_H-M   'P 1'
#
loop_
_entity.id
_entity.type
_entity.pdbx_description
1 polymer ?
#
loop_
_entity_poly.entity_id
_entity_poly.type
_entity_poly.pdbx_seq_one_letter_code
_entity_poly.pdbx_strand_id
1 'polypeptide(L)'
;MRLQIFSHRKEYYPRMKAFIDTLDAEWDRDQVVLDLLTAIVFFNPNRPKLNYREIVKLQQYIYMYLLQRYLLLKHQSESEAQQKFCKFMDNLNELEALGDIKRKEKFWCHYLRFV
;
A
#
# COMPACT_ATOMS: atom_id res chain seq x y z
N MET A 1 0.81 -23.84 9.56
CA MET A 1 -0.18 -22.99 8.85
C MET A 1 0.53 -22.25 7.72
N ARG A 2 0.42 -22.68 6.46
CA ARG A 2 1.03 -21.96 5.31
C ARG A 2 0.16 -20.75 5.00
N LEU A 3 0.69 -19.55 5.24
CA LEU A 3 0.04 -18.29 4.85
C LEU A 3 -0.17 -18.33 3.32
N GLN A 4 -1.43 -18.51 2.90
CA GLN A 4 -1.83 -18.55 1.48
C GLN A 4 -1.45 -17.27 0.70
N ILE A 5 -1.06 -16.21 1.41
CA ILE A 5 -0.58 -14.94 0.89
C ILE A 5 0.57 -15.14 -0.13
N PHE A 6 1.44 -16.14 0.07
CA PHE A 6 2.58 -16.41 -0.83
C PHE A 6 2.26 -17.23 -2.09
N SER A 7 1.02 -17.70 -2.27
CA SER A 7 0.66 -18.63 -3.35
C SER A 7 0.46 -17.96 -4.73
N HIS A 8 0.22 -16.65 -4.79
CA HIS A 8 -0.15 -15.94 -6.03
C HIS A 8 0.95 -15.01 -6.58
N ARG A 9 2.24 -15.38 -6.46
CA ARG A 9 3.37 -14.54 -6.91
C ARG A 9 3.32 -14.13 -8.39
N LYS A 10 2.70 -14.93 -9.28
CA LYS A 10 2.72 -14.69 -10.74
C LYS A 10 1.93 -13.46 -11.19
N GLU A 11 0.80 -13.15 -10.57
CA GLU A 11 -0.01 -11.97 -10.92
C GLU A 11 0.48 -10.70 -10.22
N TYR A 12 1.24 -10.87 -9.14
CA TYR A 12 1.71 -9.79 -8.29
C TYR A 12 2.87 -9.01 -8.92
N TYR A 13 3.83 -9.71 -9.52
CA TYR A 13 5.04 -9.09 -10.05
C TYR A 13 4.78 -8.08 -11.18
N PRO A 14 3.92 -8.36 -12.18
CA PRO A 14 3.61 -7.38 -13.23
C PRO A 14 2.86 -6.15 -12.70
N ARG A 15 1.95 -6.34 -11.74
CA ARG A 15 1.18 -5.24 -11.12
C ARG A 15 2.07 -4.35 -10.26
N MET A 16 2.98 -4.96 -9.49
CA MET A 16 3.98 -4.22 -8.72
C MET A 16 4.95 -3.47 -9.62
N LYS A 17 5.38 -4.07 -10.74
CA LYS A 17 6.22 -3.39 -11.73
C LYS A 17 5.51 -2.17 -12.32
N ALA A 18 4.26 -2.35 -12.78
CA ALA A 18 3.47 -1.24 -13.30
C ALA A 18 3.27 -0.11 -12.26
N PHE A 19 3.11 -0.46 -10.97
CA PHE A 19 3.07 0.52 -9.90
C PHE A 19 4.36 1.31 -9.76
N ILE A 20 5.50 0.62 -9.69
CA ILE A 20 6.82 1.25 -9.58
C ILE A 20 7.05 2.20 -10.76
N ASP A 21 6.62 1.81 -11.96
CA ASP A 21 6.71 2.66 -13.16
C ASP A 21 5.85 3.94 -13.07
N THR A 22 4.83 4.00 -12.19
CA THR A 22 4.03 5.21 -11.91
C THR A 22 4.60 6.11 -10.83
N LEU A 23 5.62 5.65 -10.09
CA LEU A 23 6.22 6.44 -9.02
C LEU A 23 7.07 7.56 -9.60
N ASP A 24 7.08 8.71 -8.92
CA ASP A 24 8.02 9.77 -9.28
C ASP A 24 9.45 9.22 -9.15
N ALA A 25 10.37 9.66 -10.03
CA ALA A 25 11.76 9.19 -10.07
C ALA A 25 12.52 9.36 -8.74
N GLU A 26 12.00 10.16 -7.81
CA GLU A 26 12.48 10.30 -6.44
C GLU A 26 12.36 8.99 -5.61
N TRP A 27 11.41 8.11 -5.95
CA TRP A 27 11.02 6.95 -5.16
C TRP A 27 11.40 5.60 -5.79
N ASP A 28 11.85 5.60 -7.04
CA ASP A 28 12.21 4.39 -7.78
C ASP A 28 13.39 3.62 -7.16
N ARG A 29 14.18 4.29 -6.30
CA ARG A 29 15.37 3.77 -5.61
C ARG A 29 15.26 3.79 -4.10
N ASP A 30 14.16 4.30 -3.56
CA ASP A 30 13.96 4.34 -2.11
C ASP A 30 13.47 2.96 -1.63
N GLN A 31 14.43 2.10 -1.24
CA GLN A 31 14.15 0.72 -0.88
C GLN A 31 13.12 0.62 0.27
N VAL A 32 13.15 1.56 1.23
CA VAL A 32 12.20 1.53 2.37
C VAL A 32 10.78 1.78 1.87
N VAL A 33 10.60 2.76 0.99
CA VAL A 33 9.30 3.06 0.39
C VAL A 33 8.83 1.89 -0.48
N LEU A 34 9.69 1.33 -1.32
CA LEU A 34 9.36 0.18 -2.18
C LEU A 34 8.95 -1.05 -1.37
N ASP A 35 9.68 -1.36 -0.29
CA ASP A 35 9.38 -2.51 0.58
C ASP A 35 8.06 -2.33 1.33
N LEU A 36 7.80 -1.12 1.84
CA LEU A 36 6.55 -0.80 2.53
C LEU A 36 5.36 -0.82 1.58
N LEU A 37 5.48 -0.24 0.39
CA LEU A 37 4.43 -0.30 -0.63
C LEU A 37 4.16 -1.73 -1.07
N THR A 38 5.22 -2.53 -1.25
CA THR A 38 5.12 -3.97 -1.51
C THR A 38 4.33 -4.67 -0.41
N ALA A 39 4.68 -4.44 0.86
CA ALA A 39 3.96 -5.01 1.99
C ALA A 39 2.48 -4.58 2.01
N ILE A 40 2.18 -3.30 1.78
CA ILE A 40 0.80 -2.78 1.74
C ILE A 40 -0.04 -3.50 0.67
N VAL A 41 0.50 -3.71 -0.54
CA VAL A 41 -0.20 -4.45 -1.61
C VAL A 41 -0.30 -5.94 -1.27
N PHE A 42 0.73 -6.50 -0.63
CA PHE A 42 0.77 -7.91 -0.23
C PHE A 42 -0.31 -8.23 0.80
N PHE A 43 -0.46 -7.37 1.80
CA PHE A 43 -1.46 -7.46 2.85
C PHE A 43 -2.78 -6.77 2.47
N ASN A 44 -3.30 -7.01 1.26
CA ASN A 44 -4.62 -6.50 0.86
C ASN A 44 -5.75 -7.42 1.39
N PRO A 45 -6.64 -6.95 2.29
CA PRO A 45 -7.74 -7.76 2.84
C PRO A 45 -8.85 -8.11 1.83
N ASN A 46 -8.87 -7.45 0.67
CA ASN A 46 -9.85 -7.68 -0.39
C ASN A 46 -9.49 -8.84 -1.31
N ARG A 47 -8.32 -9.47 -1.14
CA ARG A 47 -7.93 -10.62 -1.98
C ARG A 47 -8.96 -11.75 -1.83
N PRO A 48 -9.33 -12.42 -2.93
CA PRO A 48 -10.26 -13.54 -2.89
C PRO A 48 -9.66 -14.69 -2.07
N LYS A 49 -10.53 -15.48 -1.43
CA LYS A 49 -10.16 -16.71 -0.69
C LYS A 49 -9.24 -16.47 0.53
N LEU A 50 -9.21 -15.27 1.08
CA LEU A 50 -8.49 -14.98 2.33
C LEU A 50 -9.24 -15.54 3.55
N ASN A 51 -8.58 -16.44 4.27
CA ASN A 51 -8.93 -16.75 5.65
C ASN A 51 -8.33 -15.67 6.56
N TYR A 52 -9.09 -15.20 7.56
CA TYR A 52 -8.67 -14.17 8.55
C TYR A 52 -8.43 -12.75 7.98
N ARG A 53 -9.43 -12.19 7.28
CA ARG A 53 -9.36 -10.84 6.67
C ARG A 53 -9.00 -9.73 7.65
N GLU A 54 -9.51 -9.78 8.88
CA GLU A 54 -9.22 -8.76 9.90
C GLU A 54 -7.73 -8.71 10.27
N ILE A 55 -7.08 -9.87 10.37
CA ILE A 55 -5.64 -9.93 10.67
C ILE A 55 -4.85 -9.32 9.51
N VAL A 56 -5.22 -9.62 8.27
CA VAL A 56 -4.59 -9.02 7.08
C VAL A 56 -4.79 -7.51 7.05
N LYS A 57 -5.99 -7.03 7.37
CA LYS A 57 -6.32 -5.60 7.45
C LYS A 57 -5.47 -4.89 8.51
N LEU A 58 -5.33 -5.47 9.70
CA LEU A 58 -4.48 -4.93 10.77
C LEU A 58 -3.01 -4.84 10.34
N GLN A 59 -2.48 -5.89 9.71
CA GLN A 59 -1.10 -5.85 9.19
C GLN A 59 -0.94 -4.79 8.10
N GLN A 60 -1.92 -4.65 7.20
CA GLN A 60 -1.91 -3.59 6.19
C GLN A 60 -1.79 -2.21 6.83
N TYR A 61 -2.59 -1.93 7.85
CA TYR A 61 -2.57 -0.65 8.56
C TYR A 61 -1.22 -0.36 9.23
N ILE A 62 -0.55 -1.38 9.78
CA ILE A 62 0.79 -1.22 10.35
C ILE A 62 1.78 -0.75 9.28
N TYR A 63 1.79 -1.37 8.10
CA TYR A 63 2.69 -0.96 7.02
C TYR A 63 2.37 0.44 6.47
N MET A 64 1.09 0.81 6.39
CA MET A 64 0.67 2.15 6.01
C MET A 64 1.13 3.20 7.02
N TYR A 65 1.00 2.92 8.31
CA TYR A 65 1.50 3.78 9.37
C TYR A 65 3.03 3.95 9.32
N LEU A 66 3.77 2.85 9.09
CA LEU A 66 5.23 2.92 8.94
C LEU A 66 5.64 3.78 7.75
N LEU A 67 4.92 3.68 6.62
CA LEU A 67 5.18 4.52 5.45
C LEU A 67 4.96 6.00 5.75
N GLN A 68 3.87 6.35 6.44
CA GLN A 68 3.62 7.73 6.86
C GLN A 68 4.75 8.28 7.74
N ARG A 69 5.18 7.51 8.74
CA ARG A 69 6.29 7.90 9.64
C ARG A 69 7.60 8.08 8.87
N TYR A 70 7.89 7.20 7.92
CA TYR A 70 9.07 7.32 7.08
C TYR A 70 9.05 8.60 6.23
N LEU A 71 7.92 8.89 5.58
CA LEU A 71 7.77 10.10 4.77
C LEU A 71 7.88 11.38 5.60
N LEU A 72 7.32 11.38 6.82
CA LEU A 72 7.45 12.51 7.73
C LEU A 72 8.92 12.77 8.12
N LEU A 73 9.67 11.72 8.43
CA LEU A 73 11.10 11.83 8.74
C LEU A 73 11.91 12.36 7.55
N LYS A 74 11.49 12.05 6.31
CA LYS A 74 12.20 12.46 5.09
C LYS A 74 11.91 13.91 4.69
N HIS A 75 10.67 14.38 4.80
CA HIS A 75 10.26 15.70 4.30
C HIS A 75 10.19 16.81 5.36
N GLN A 76 10.25 16.49 6.66
CA GLN A 76 10.12 17.42 7.80
C GLN A 76 8.80 18.24 7.86
N SER A 77 8.07 18.35 6.75
CA SER A 77 6.75 18.95 6.61
C SER A 77 5.68 17.87 6.63
N GLU A 78 4.78 17.94 7.62
CA GLU A 78 3.64 17.03 7.72
C GLU A 78 2.74 17.08 6.49
N SER A 79 2.51 18.29 5.93
CA SER A 79 1.66 18.48 4.76
C SER A 79 2.25 17.81 3.51
N GLU A 80 3.57 17.95 3.30
CA GLU A 80 4.23 17.33 2.16
C GLU A 80 4.24 15.80 2.27
N ALA A 81 4.59 15.28 3.45
CA ALA A 81 4.56 13.85 3.72
C ALA A 81 3.15 13.25 3.51
N GLN A 82 2.11 13.96 3.96
CA GLN A 82 0.73 13.54 3.79
C GLN A 82 0.31 13.55 2.31
N GLN A 83 0.68 14.57 1.54
CA GLN A 83 0.39 14.62 0.10
C GLN A 83 1.04 13.45 -0.64
N LYS A 84 2.31 13.16 -0.36
CA LYS A 84 3.03 12.02 -0.95
C LYS A 84 2.37 10.69 -0.57
N PHE A 85 2.01 10.52 0.70
CA PHE A 85 1.30 9.33 1.17
C PHE A 85 -0.05 9.13 0.45
N CYS A 86 -0.87 10.18 0.35
CA CYS A 86 -2.15 10.12 -0.36
C CYS A 86 -1.96 9.73 -1.82
N LYS A 87 -0.98 10.35 -2.51
CA LYS A 87 -0.64 10.01 -3.91
C LYS A 87 -0.29 8.53 -4.07
N PHE A 88 0.49 7.95 -3.15
CA PHE A 88 0.78 6.52 -3.19
C PHE A 88 -0.47 5.66 -2.99
N MET A 89 -1.34 6.02 -2.04
CA MET A 89 -2.58 5.27 -1.81
C MET A 89 -3.52 5.34 -3.02
N ASP A 90 -3.61 6.49 -3.68
CA ASP A 90 -4.41 6.68 -4.88
C ASP A 90 -3.88 5.84 -6.05
N ASN A 91 -2.57 5.89 -6.32
CA ASN A 91 -1.93 5.05 -7.33
C ASN A 91 -2.18 3.54 -7.06
N LEU A 92 -2.10 3.12 -5.79
CA LEU A 92 -2.40 1.74 -5.41
C LEU A 92 -3.88 1.37 -5.66
N ASN A 93 -4.81 2.27 -5.36
CA ASN A 93 -6.23 2.05 -5.61
C ASN A 93 -6.55 1.96 -7.11
N GLU A 94 -5.91 2.78 -7.94
CA GLU A 94 -6.07 2.75 -9.40
C GLU A 94 -5.62 1.41 -9.99
N LEU A 95 -4.48 0.88 -9.53
CA LEU A 95 -4.00 -0.42 -9.97
C LEU A 95 -4.90 -1.59 -9.57
N GLU A 96 -5.54 -1.50 -8.40
CA GLU A 96 -6.51 -2.49 -7.97
C GLU A 96 -7.81 -2.40 -8.79
N ALA A 97 -8.24 -1.18 -9.15
CA ALA A 97 -9.41 -0.94 -10.01
C ALA A 97 -9.21 -1.46 -11.45
N LEU A 98 -8.01 -1.31 -12.02
CA LEU A 98 -7.65 -1.87 -13.33
C LEU A 98 -7.56 -3.41 -13.31
N GLY A 99 -7.38 -4.02 -12.14
CA GLY A 99 -7.23 -5.46 -11.95
C GLY A 99 -8.50 -6.21 -11.53
N ASP A 100 -9.69 -5.61 -11.69
CA ASP A 100 -11.00 -6.14 -11.30
C ASP A 100 -11.22 -6.39 -9.79
N ILE A 101 -10.39 -5.78 -8.93
CA ILE A 101 -10.55 -5.84 -7.47
C ILE A 101 -11.08 -4.49 -7.00
N LYS A 102 -12.41 -4.35 -6.93
CA LYS A 102 -13.03 -3.13 -6.40
C LYS A 102 -12.85 -3.05 -4.87
N ARG A 103 -11.89 -2.25 -4.40
CA ARG A 103 -11.84 -1.78 -3.00
C ARG A 103 -13.08 -0.91 -2.74
N LYS A 104 -14.11 -1.47 -2.13
CA LYS A 104 -15.19 -0.67 -1.54
C LYS A 104 -14.69 -0.17 -0.19
N GLU A 105 -13.98 0.95 -0.19
CA GLU A 105 -13.96 1.94 0.91
C GLU A 105 -12.96 3.07 0.57
N LYS A 106 -13.50 4.22 0.15
CA LYS A 106 -12.79 5.50 0.14
C LYS A 106 -12.69 6.03 1.57
N PHE A 107 -11.81 5.47 2.40
CA PHE A 107 -11.69 5.85 3.82
C PHE A 107 -10.26 6.20 4.27
N TRP A 108 -9.37 6.49 3.33
CA TRP A 108 -7.94 6.70 3.65
C TRP A 108 -7.63 8.10 4.19
N CYS A 109 -8.43 9.12 3.85
CA CYS A 109 -8.19 10.48 4.32
C CYS A 109 -8.82 10.79 5.69
N HIS A 110 -9.80 10.01 6.17
CA HIS A 110 -10.52 10.32 7.42
C HIS A 110 -9.88 9.70 8.68
N TYR A 111 -9.09 8.63 8.54
CA TYR A 111 -8.39 7.99 9.66
C TYR A 111 -7.14 8.75 10.15
N LEU A 112 -6.78 9.85 9.49
CA LEU A 112 -5.56 10.65 9.75
C LEU A 112 -5.71 11.71 10.87
N ARG A 113 -6.75 11.64 11.70
CA ARG A 113 -6.97 12.62 12.79
C ARG A 113 -6.77 12.10 14.21
N PHE A 114 -6.45 10.81 14.40
CA PHE A 114 -6.41 10.19 15.73
C PHE A 114 -5.24 9.23 15.95
N VAL A 115 -4.03 9.61 15.53
CA VAL A 115 -2.77 9.10 16.10
C VAL A 115 -1.83 10.27 16.35
#